data_AF-A0A953NZF5-F1
#
_entry.id   AF-A0A953NZF5-F1
#
_cell.length_a   1.000
_cell.length_b   1.000
_cell.length_c   1.000
_cell.angle_alpha   90.00
_cell.angle_beta   90.00
_cell.angle_gamma   90.00
#
_symmetry.space_group_name_H-M   'P 1'
#
loop_
_entity.id
_entity.type
_entity.pdbx_description
1 polymer ?
#
loop_
_entity_poly.entity_id
_entity_poly.type
_entity_poly.pdbx_seq_one_letter_code
_entity_poly.pdbx_strand_id
1 'polypeptide(L)'
;MQRILIACVLFFSCLAVAQECTSYVVINAWEPKVRLDIETLKAGDFAARLDHGKTPLTVVSASQQYNSRLLVLLETDGLGKNNVSETVDTVMRFVRELPEGKPVAFGVYADHAVFTKGFFTSSKERTVAANAVREEAGSLGKRVALYDSLVQAAKLFGERQPGDAVLLVGSPFDDKSHKTPGDVAKAFMNSGIRLIVMLREPMSSLNRDDFLSNSHDPEKTMFTNLTVSTGGAYTDFDPSFFTFAWHGYMLGVKLPEGGRRADGQKWKLTLKGQAAENLKHARLYVPERLPPCGSEPQK
;
A
#
# COMPACT_ATOMS: atom_id res chain seq x y z
N MET A 1 -18.24 -32.60 42.84
CA MET A 1 -17.99 -31.19 42.44
C MET A 1 -17.07 -31.05 41.24
N GLN A 2 -15.91 -31.72 41.17
CA GLN A 2 -14.94 -31.56 40.07
C GLN A 2 -15.47 -31.83 38.64
N ARG A 3 -16.34 -32.84 38.46
CA ARG A 3 -16.98 -33.14 37.16
C ARG A 3 -17.96 -32.05 36.71
N ILE A 4 -18.63 -31.38 37.65
CA ILE A 4 -19.54 -30.25 37.36
C ILE A 4 -18.71 -29.03 36.95
N LEU A 5 -17.57 -28.80 37.62
CA LEU A 5 -16.67 -27.69 37.29
C LEU A 5 -16.08 -27.85 35.87
N ILE A 6 -15.65 -29.05 35.49
CA ILE A 6 -15.11 -29.34 34.14
C ILE A 6 -16.21 -29.17 33.07
N ALA A 7 -17.43 -29.64 33.33
CA ALA A 7 -18.55 -29.46 32.41
C ALA A 7 -18.92 -27.98 32.23
N CYS A 8 -18.91 -27.19 33.31
CA CYS A 8 -19.14 -25.74 33.23
C CYS A 8 -18.03 -25.03 32.42
N VAL A 9 -16.75 -25.37 32.64
CA VAL A 9 -15.63 -24.77 31.88
C VAL A 9 -15.72 -25.10 30.39
N LEU A 10 -16.09 -26.33 30.02
CA LEU A 10 -16.30 -26.72 28.62
C LEU A 10 -17.49 -25.99 27.98
N PHE A 11 -18.60 -25.81 28.72
CA PHE A 11 -19.76 -25.07 28.21
C PHE A 11 -19.47 -23.57 28.01
N PHE A 12 -18.73 -22.93 28.93
CA PHE A 12 -18.34 -21.53 28.77
C PHE A 12 -17.30 -21.31 27.67
N SER A 13 -16.48 -22.31 27.36
CA SER A 13 -15.48 -22.24 26.28
C SER A 13 -16.13 -22.20 24.88
N CYS A 14 -17.32 -22.77 24.71
CA CYS A 14 -18.03 -22.78 23.42
C CYS A 14 -18.70 -21.43 23.07
N LEU A 15 -19.04 -20.60 24.07
CA LEU A 15 -19.69 -19.31 23.84
C LEU A 15 -18.73 -18.23 23.30
N ALA A 16 -17.42 -18.45 23.38
CA ALA A 16 -16.42 -17.53 22.81
C ALA A 16 -16.34 -17.57 21.27
N VAL A 17 -17.01 -18.53 20.61
CA VAL A 17 -16.90 -18.74 19.14
C VAL A 17 -17.91 -17.90 18.33
N ALA A 18 -18.84 -17.21 18.99
CA ALA A 18 -19.86 -16.38 18.35
C ALA A 18 -19.61 -14.87 18.50
N GLN A 19 -18.35 -14.44 18.64
CA GLN A 19 -18.05 -13.01 18.68
C GLN A 19 -18.10 -12.44 17.26
N GLU A 20 -19.02 -11.50 17.05
CA GLU A 20 -19.03 -10.65 15.87
C GLU A 20 -17.69 -9.94 15.75
N CYS A 21 -16.99 -10.17 14.64
CA CYS A 21 -15.70 -9.56 14.39
C CYS A 21 -15.82 -8.42 13.39
N THR A 22 -15.13 -7.30 13.67
CA THR A 22 -14.92 -6.22 12.71
C THR A 22 -13.47 -6.23 12.22
N SER A 23 -13.29 -6.27 10.91
CA SER A 23 -12.01 -6.08 10.24
C SER A 23 -11.86 -4.63 9.82
N TYR A 24 -10.69 -4.02 10.07
CA TYR A 24 -10.39 -2.65 9.67
C TYR A 24 -9.48 -2.63 8.45
N VAL A 25 -9.93 -1.96 7.38
CA VAL A 25 -9.21 -1.91 6.11
C VAL A 25 -9.17 -0.48 5.58
N VAL A 26 -8.00 -0.04 5.11
CA VAL A 26 -7.85 1.27 4.48
C VAL A 26 -8.12 1.14 2.99
N ILE A 27 -8.95 2.02 2.46
CA ILE A 27 -9.23 2.17 1.03
C ILE A 27 -9.05 3.62 0.60
N ASN A 28 -8.79 3.85 -0.68
CA ASN A 28 -8.84 5.20 -1.26
C ASN A 28 -10.00 5.28 -2.26
N ALA A 29 -10.65 6.43 -2.32
CA ALA A 29 -11.68 6.75 -3.31
C ALA A 29 -11.26 7.98 -4.09
N TRP A 30 -11.10 7.86 -5.41
CA TRP A 30 -10.50 8.89 -6.25
C TRP A 30 -11.34 9.11 -7.51
N GLU A 31 -11.57 10.37 -7.86
CA GLU A 31 -12.28 10.74 -9.09
C GLU A 31 -11.27 11.14 -10.19
N PRO A 32 -11.05 10.28 -11.21
CA PRO A 32 -10.09 10.54 -12.28
C PRO A 32 -10.32 11.84 -13.04
N LYS A 33 -11.58 12.24 -13.22
CA LYS A 33 -11.91 13.40 -14.06
C LYS A 33 -11.43 14.71 -13.47
N VAL A 34 -11.55 14.87 -12.15
CA VAL A 34 -11.13 16.08 -11.44
C VAL A 34 -9.80 15.90 -10.71
N ARG A 35 -9.25 14.67 -10.68
CA ARG A 35 -8.02 14.30 -9.97
C ARG A 35 -8.07 14.67 -8.48
N LEU A 36 -9.20 14.37 -7.84
CA LEU A 36 -9.42 14.66 -6.43
C LEU A 36 -9.80 13.40 -5.66
N ASP A 37 -9.34 13.35 -4.41
CA ASP A 37 -9.81 12.39 -3.42
C ASP A 37 -11.26 12.72 -3.04
N ILE A 38 -12.07 11.68 -2.88
CA ILE A 38 -13.46 11.82 -2.51
C ILE A 38 -13.54 11.74 -0.98
N GLU A 39 -13.86 12.84 -0.32
CA GLU A 39 -13.83 12.96 1.16
C GLU A 39 -15.22 12.94 1.84
N THR A 40 -16.29 12.73 1.08
CA THR A 40 -17.68 12.85 1.56
C THR A 40 -18.40 11.51 1.79
N LEU A 41 -17.73 10.38 1.60
CA LEU A 41 -18.34 9.06 1.71
C LEU A 41 -18.56 8.65 3.17
N LYS A 42 -19.66 7.95 3.41
CA LYS A 42 -20.08 7.39 4.70
C LYS A 42 -20.20 5.88 4.60
N ALA A 43 -20.24 5.18 5.74
CA ALA A 43 -20.40 3.73 5.78
C ALA A 43 -21.58 3.21 4.93
N GLY A 44 -22.71 3.94 4.93
CA GLY A 44 -23.90 3.62 4.15
C GLY A 44 -23.75 3.73 2.63
N ASP A 45 -22.72 4.39 2.14
CA ASP A 45 -22.47 4.56 0.69
C ASP A 45 -21.77 3.34 0.07
N PHE A 46 -21.34 2.40 0.91
CA PHE A 46 -20.59 1.22 0.48
C PHE A 46 -21.46 -0.05 0.46
N ALA A 47 -21.23 -0.87 -0.57
CA ALA A 47 -21.68 -2.26 -0.64
C ALA A 47 -20.46 -3.17 -0.64
N ALA A 48 -20.36 -4.05 0.35
CA ALA A 48 -19.27 -5.01 0.47
C ALA A 48 -19.81 -6.45 0.36
N ARG A 49 -19.04 -7.35 -0.25
CA ARG A 49 -19.37 -8.78 -0.34
C ARG A 49 -18.13 -9.66 -0.47
N LEU A 50 -18.20 -10.91 -0.02
CA LEU A 50 -17.18 -11.92 -0.31
C LEU A 50 -17.30 -12.39 -1.77
N ASP A 51 -16.18 -12.44 -2.50
CA ASP A 51 -16.17 -12.55 -3.97
C ASP A 51 -16.82 -13.86 -4.47
N HIS A 52 -16.56 -14.97 -3.78
CA HIS A 52 -17.10 -16.29 -4.13
C HIS A 52 -18.43 -16.65 -3.44
N GLY A 53 -18.84 -15.91 -2.41
CA GLY A 53 -19.98 -16.30 -1.57
C GLY A 53 -21.30 -15.60 -1.90
N LYS A 54 -21.28 -14.53 -2.70
CA LYS A 54 -22.35 -13.51 -2.75
C LYS A 54 -22.77 -13.00 -1.35
N THR A 55 -22.00 -13.33 -0.32
CA THR A 55 -22.33 -13.06 1.07
C THR A 55 -22.14 -11.57 1.31
N PRO A 56 -23.22 -10.82 1.57
CA PRO A 56 -23.09 -9.41 1.85
C PRO A 56 -22.32 -9.21 3.15
N LEU A 57 -21.41 -8.24 3.15
CA LEU A 57 -20.71 -7.78 4.33
C LEU A 57 -21.28 -6.43 4.73
N THR A 58 -21.36 -6.18 6.03
CA THR A 58 -21.84 -4.89 6.55
C THR A 58 -20.65 -3.98 6.79
N VAL A 59 -20.62 -2.83 6.11
CA VAL A 59 -19.69 -1.74 6.44
C VAL A 59 -20.28 -0.96 7.61
N VAL A 60 -19.67 -1.08 8.78
CA VAL A 60 -20.17 -0.50 10.05
C VAL A 60 -19.58 0.87 10.32
N SER A 61 -18.43 1.21 9.74
CA SER A 61 -17.80 2.52 9.87
C SER A 61 -17.01 2.90 8.63
N ALA A 62 -16.85 4.21 8.43
CA ALA A 62 -15.94 4.79 7.46
C ALA A 62 -15.35 6.06 8.08
N SER A 63 -14.05 6.04 8.38
CA SER A 63 -13.36 7.16 9.03
C SER A 63 -12.12 7.56 8.24
N GLN A 64 -11.91 8.85 8.05
CA GLN A 64 -10.66 9.38 7.50
C GLN A 64 -9.59 9.61 8.58
N GLN A 65 -9.94 9.42 9.85
CA GLN A 65 -9.03 9.56 10.98
C GLN A 65 -8.27 8.25 11.19
N TYR A 66 -7.15 8.11 10.49
CA TYR A 66 -6.16 7.08 10.74
C TYR A 66 -4.76 7.67 10.58
N ASN A 67 -3.78 7.03 11.21
CA ASN A 67 -2.38 7.37 11.04
C ASN A 67 -1.72 6.27 10.19
N SER A 68 -0.99 6.67 9.17
CA SER A 68 -0.27 5.78 8.27
C SER A 68 1.13 6.34 8.01
N ARG A 69 2.07 5.42 7.80
CA ARG A 69 3.43 5.78 7.45
C ARG A 69 3.64 5.68 5.94
N LEU A 70 4.39 6.60 5.39
CA LEU A 70 4.76 6.61 3.98
C LEU A 70 6.27 6.41 3.83
N LEU A 71 6.68 5.41 3.07
CA LEU A 71 8.04 5.34 2.54
C LEU A 71 8.02 5.76 1.07
N VAL A 72 8.70 6.85 0.73
CA VAL A 72 8.97 7.21 -0.66
C VAL A 72 10.28 6.54 -1.07
N LEU A 73 10.21 5.60 -2.02
CA LEU A 73 11.35 4.84 -2.52
C LEU A 73 11.62 5.22 -3.97
N LEU A 74 12.81 5.77 -4.25
CA LEU A 74 13.19 6.28 -5.56
C LEU A 74 14.27 5.42 -6.22
N GLU A 75 14.07 5.04 -7.47
CA GLU A 75 15.10 4.44 -8.30
C GLU A 75 16.11 5.50 -8.74
N THR A 76 17.39 5.24 -8.47
CA THR A 76 18.51 6.04 -8.98
C THR A 76 19.20 5.23 -10.06
N ASP A 77 19.17 5.69 -11.32
CA ASP A 77 19.68 4.84 -12.40
C ASP A 77 21.13 4.51 -12.19
N GLY A 78 21.43 3.25 -12.42
CA GLY A 78 22.79 2.82 -12.60
C GLY A 78 23.35 2.98 -14.03
N LEU A 79 22.48 3.32 -15.00
CA LEU A 79 22.79 3.31 -16.43
C LEU A 79 23.16 4.68 -17.03
N GLY A 80 23.40 5.72 -16.20
CA GLY A 80 24.07 6.95 -16.64
C GLY A 80 23.30 7.83 -17.63
N LYS A 81 21.96 7.71 -17.72
CA LYS A 81 21.15 8.69 -18.47
C LYS A 81 21.01 9.97 -17.64
N ASN A 82 21.21 11.12 -18.28
CA ASN A 82 21.33 12.44 -17.64
C ASN A 82 20.08 12.94 -16.86
N ASN A 83 18.95 12.23 -16.86
CA ASN A 83 17.67 12.72 -16.31
C ASN A 83 17.38 12.27 -14.85
N VAL A 84 18.23 11.43 -14.26
CA VAL A 84 18.03 10.96 -12.88
C VAL A 84 18.08 12.12 -11.88
N SER A 85 19.04 13.03 -12.05
CA SER A 85 19.23 14.15 -11.12
C SER A 85 17.97 15.03 -11.03
N GLU A 86 17.32 15.31 -12.17
CA GLU A 86 16.10 16.11 -12.20
C GLU A 86 14.93 15.42 -11.48
N THR A 87 14.81 14.09 -11.67
CA THR A 87 13.76 13.32 -10.99
C THR A 87 14.02 13.23 -9.49
N VAL A 88 15.28 13.01 -9.08
CA VAL A 88 15.68 13.03 -7.67
C VAL A 88 15.34 14.36 -7.03
N ASP A 89 15.74 15.48 -7.63
CA ASP A 89 15.45 16.80 -7.08
C ASP A 89 13.94 17.10 -7.02
N THR A 90 13.19 16.65 -8.04
CA THR A 90 11.73 16.79 -8.08
C THR A 90 11.05 15.98 -6.97
N VAL A 91 11.40 14.71 -6.80
CA VAL A 91 10.87 13.84 -5.74
C VAL A 91 11.26 14.36 -4.36
N MET A 92 12.52 14.81 -4.20
CA MET A 92 13.00 15.42 -2.97
C MET A 92 12.22 16.69 -2.60
N ARG A 93 11.87 17.53 -3.57
CA ARG A 93 11.01 18.68 -3.34
C ARG A 93 9.64 18.24 -2.79
N PHE A 94 9.00 17.26 -3.43
CA PHE A 94 7.72 16.74 -2.93
C PHE A 94 7.83 16.16 -1.52
N VAL A 95 8.88 15.38 -1.22
CA VAL A 95 9.12 14.83 0.12
C VAL A 95 9.26 15.95 1.17
N ARG A 96 9.89 17.07 0.83
CA ARG A 96 10.02 18.22 1.75
C ARG A 96 8.68 18.89 2.00
N GLU A 97 7.86 19.01 0.96
CA GLU A 97 6.54 19.66 0.97
C GLU A 97 5.41 18.80 1.58
N LEU A 98 5.68 17.53 1.90
CA LEU A 98 4.70 16.67 2.57
C LEU A 98 4.19 17.28 3.89
N PRO A 99 2.91 17.07 4.25
CA PRO A 99 2.31 17.67 5.45
C PRO A 99 3.11 17.37 6.73
N GLU A 100 3.19 18.35 7.63
CA GLU A 100 3.76 18.14 8.96
C GLU A 100 2.91 17.19 9.81
N GLY A 101 3.54 16.51 10.76
CA GLY A 101 2.87 15.54 11.63
C GLY A 101 2.64 14.18 10.98
N LYS A 102 2.87 14.05 9.67
CA LYS A 102 2.75 12.77 8.95
C LYS A 102 4.09 12.03 8.93
N PRO A 103 4.16 10.76 9.38
CA PRO A 103 5.40 10.00 9.45
C PRO A 103 5.86 9.55 8.06
N VAL A 104 7.03 10.05 7.64
CA VAL A 104 7.59 9.77 6.31
C VAL A 104 9.03 9.29 6.41
N ALA A 105 9.33 8.21 5.70
CA ALA A 105 10.68 7.77 5.40
C ALA A 105 11.00 8.03 3.92
N PHE A 106 12.28 8.18 3.62
CA PHE A 106 12.78 8.32 2.25
C PHE A 106 13.84 7.26 1.98
N GLY A 107 13.85 6.71 0.78
CA GLY A 107 14.87 5.77 0.35
C GLY A 107 15.20 5.94 -1.12
N VAL A 108 16.42 5.57 -1.46
CA VAL A 108 16.87 5.43 -2.85
C VAL A 108 17.38 4.01 -3.07
N TYR A 109 17.32 3.50 -4.31
CA TYR A 109 17.87 2.20 -4.64
C TYR A 109 18.53 2.12 -6.02
N ALA A 110 19.57 1.28 -6.10
CA ALA A 110 20.20 0.76 -7.31
C ALA A 110 20.65 -0.71 -7.04
N ASP A 111 21.95 -1.03 -6.91
CA ASP A 111 22.40 -2.41 -6.59
C ASP A 111 21.93 -2.84 -5.20
N HIS A 112 21.68 -1.86 -4.33
CA HIS A 112 21.08 -2.00 -3.01
C HIS A 112 20.28 -0.74 -2.69
N ALA A 113 19.51 -0.79 -1.60
CA ALA A 113 18.73 0.34 -1.12
C ALA A 113 19.38 0.98 0.11
N VAL A 114 19.28 2.30 0.20
CA VAL A 114 19.60 3.10 1.39
C VAL A 114 18.35 3.85 1.80
N PHE A 115 18.05 3.81 3.09
CA PHE A 115 16.85 4.41 3.66
C PHE A 115 17.21 5.40 4.76
N THR A 116 16.31 6.33 5.03
CA THR A 116 16.34 7.09 6.27
C THR A 116 16.23 6.13 7.47
N LYS A 117 16.84 6.51 8.61
CA LYS A 117 16.90 5.65 9.82
C LYS A 117 15.53 5.36 10.48
N GLY A 118 14.47 6.01 10.01
CA GLY A 118 13.11 5.85 10.50
C GLY A 118 12.13 6.75 9.75
N PHE A 119 10.92 6.88 10.29
CA PHE A 119 9.88 7.76 9.80
C PHE A 119 9.86 9.07 10.58
N PHE A 120 9.97 10.19 9.89
CA PHE A 120 10.04 11.54 10.46
C PHE A 120 8.73 12.29 10.24
N THR A 121 8.23 12.94 11.28
CA THR A 121 7.02 13.79 11.23
C THR A 121 7.34 15.27 11.03
N SER A 122 8.53 15.71 11.45
CA SER A 122 9.03 17.07 11.25
C SER A 122 9.57 17.24 9.83
N SER A 123 9.15 18.30 9.13
CA SER A 123 9.66 18.63 7.80
C SER A 123 11.18 18.88 7.82
N LYS A 124 11.70 19.52 8.88
CA LYS A 124 13.14 19.79 9.05
C LYS A 124 13.95 18.51 9.18
N GLU A 125 13.56 17.61 10.09
CA GLU A 125 14.27 16.35 10.31
C GLU A 125 14.20 15.45 9.09
N ARG A 126 13.02 15.35 8.47
CA ARG A 126 12.81 14.63 7.21
C ARG A 126 13.71 15.15 6.10
N THR A 127 13.83 16.46 5.96
CA THR A 127 14.70 17.09 4.95
C THR A 127 16.17 16.73 5.17
N VAL A 128 16.65 16.83 6.41
CA VAL A 128 18.03 16.47 6.77
C VAL A 128 18.30 14.99 6.49
N ALA A 129 17.40 14.11 6.92
CA ALA A 129 17.52 12.67 6.72
C ALA A 129 17.48 12.28 5.23
N ALA A 130 16.56 12.86 4.45
CA ALA A 130 16.45 12.59 3.02
C ALA A 130 17.68 13.11 2.25
N ASN A 131 18.25 14.25 2.64
CA ASN A 131 19.48 14.74 2.02
C ASN A 131 20.66 13.80 2.30
N ALA A 132 20.78 13.26 3.53
CA ALA A 132 21.83 12.27 3.83
C ALA A 132 21.72 11.03 2.91
N VAL A 133 20.49 10.52 2.74
CA VAL A 133 20.20 9.41 1.81
C VAL A 133 20.53 9.78 0.35
N ARG A 134 20.27 11.03 -0.06
CA ARG A 134 20.64 11.51 -1.41
C ARG A 134 22.14 11.53 -1.64
N GLU A 135 22.93 11.96 -0.66
CA GLU A 135 24.40 12.00 -0.80
C GLU A 135 24.99 10.58 -0.91
N GLU A 136 24.37 9.58 -0.28
CA GLU A 136 24.76 8.17 -0.40
C GLU A 136 24.37 7.55 -1.77
N ALA A 137 23.39 8.13 -2.47
CA ALA A 137 22.86 7.62 -3.74
C ALA A 137 23.95 7.40 -4.80
N GLY A 138 24.97 8.26 -4.85
CA GLY A 138 26.08 8.17 -5.81
C GLY A 138 26.95 6.91 -5.65
N SER A 139 26.80 6.18 -4.55
CA SER A 139 27.57 4.97 -4.23
C SER A 139 26.79 3.67 -4.41
N LEU A 140 25.51 3.73 -4.82
CA LEU A 140 24.62 2.56 -4.83
C LEU A 140 24.90 1.55 -5.94
N GLY A 141 25.77 1.88 -6.90
CA GLY A 141 26.12 1.02 -8.02
C GLY A 141 25.36 1.34 -9.30
N LYS A 142 25.41 0.41 -10.26
CA LYS A 142 24.98 0.64 -11.65
C LYS A 142 23.85 -0.28 -12.16
N ARG A 143 23.42 -1.20 -11.33
CA ARG A 143 22.41 -2.21 -11.62
C ARG A 143 21.20 -1.95 -10.73
N VAL A 144 20.10 -2.62 -10.99
CA VAL A 144 18.83 -2.38 -10.27
C VAL A 144 18.41 -3.65 -9.57
N ALA A 145 18.41 -3.59 -8.24
CA ALA A 145 17.93 -4.63 -7.34
C ALA A 145 16.57 -4.25 -6.75
N LEU A 146 15.57 -4.05 -7.62
CA LEU A 146 14.20 -3.66 -7.29
C LEU A 146 13.56 -4.61 -6.27
N TYR A 147 13.60 -5.92 -6.52
CA TYR A 147 12.97 -6.91 -5.63
C TYR A 147 13.64 -6.94 -4.24
N ASP A 148 14.98 -6.92 -4.19
CA ASP A 148 15.73 -6.87 -2.93
C ASP A 148 15.39 -5.59 -2.15
N SER A 149 15.25 -4.46 -2.85
CA SER A 149 14.93 -3.15 -2.29
C SER A 149 13.51 -3.09 -1.74
N LEU A 150 12.52 -3.64 -2.46
CA LEU A 150 11.14 -3.71 -1.99
C LEU A 150 10.97 -4.62 -0.76
N VAL A 151 11.70 -5.75 -0.70
CA VAL A 151 11.70 -6.61 0.50
C VAL A 151 12.34 -5.89 1.69
N GLN A 152 13.40 -5.10 1.48
CA GLN A 152 14.00 -4.28 2.54
C GLN A 152 13.08 -3.14 2.97
N ALA A 153 12.41 -2.49 2.03
CA ALA A 153 11.42 -1.45 2.29
C ALA A 153 10.28 -1.97 3.19
N ALA A 154 9.75 -3.16 2.91
CA ALA A 154 8.70 -3.76 3.75
C ALA A 154 9.17 -3.99 5.20
N LYS A 155 10.44 -4.36 5.40
CA LYS A 155 11.02 -4.55 6.75
C LYS A 155 11.14 -3.26 7.55
N LEU A 156 11.34 -2.11 6.89
CA LEU A 156 11.50 -0.81 7.55
C LEU A 156 10.26 -0.42 8.40
N PHE A 157 9.09 -0.90 8.00
CA PHE A 157 7.84 -0.64 8.73
C PHE A 157 7.77 -1.38 10.09
N GLY A 158 8.48 -2.50 10.28
CA GLY A 158 8.40 -3.24 11.55
C GLY A 158 6.97 -3.71 11.86
N GLU A 159 6.42 -3.31 13.01
CA GLU A 159 5.03 -3.63 13.36
C GLU A 159 4.05 -2.96 12.38
N ARG A 160 3.05 -3.73 11.95
CA ARG A 160 2.04 -3.31 10.99
C ARG A 160 1.17 -2.18 11.55
N GLN A 161 1.00 -1.10 10.78
CA GLN A 161 0.01 -0.06 11.05
C GLN A 161 -1.01 0.06 9.90
N PRO A 162 -2.24 0.48 10.18
CA PRO A 162 -3.25 0.68 9.15
C PRO A 162 -2.81 1.69 8.10
N GLY A 163 -2.90 1.31 6.82
CA GLY A 163 -2.64 2.22 5.71
C GLY A 163 -1.17 2.51 5.45
N ASP A 164 -0.23 1.83 6.11
CA ASP A 164 1.18 1.87 5.73
C ASP A 164 1.36 1.68 4.22
N ALA A 165 2.20 2.51 3.61
CA ALA A 165 2.34 2.55 2.16
C ALA A 165 3.79 2.79 1.71
N VAL A 166 4.18 2.10 0.65
CA VAL A 166 5.38 2.39 -0.13
C VAL A 166 4.95 3.08 -1.41
N LEU A 167 5.48 4.28 -1.65
CA LEU A 167 5.41 4.98 -2.93
C LEU A 167 6.72 4.76 -3.67
N LEU A 168 6.71 3.82 -4.60
CA LEU A 168 7.82 3.55 -5.50
C LEU A 168 7.78 4.52 -6.68
N VAL A 169 8.87 5.26 -6.89
CA VAL A 169 9.12 6.07 -8.09
C VAL A 169 10.24 5.40 -8.86
N GLY A 170 9.90 4.67 -9.94
CA GLY A 170 10.87 3.85 -10.64
C GLY A 170 10.29 3.20 -11.89
N SER A 171 11.10 2.36 -12.51
CA SER A 171 10.77 1.59 -13.71
C SER A 171 10.57 0.12 -13.33
N PRO A 172 9.79 -0.65 -14.13
CA PRO A 172 9.64 -2.09 -13.94
C PRO A 172 10.90 -2.79 -14.45
N PHE A 173 12.05 -2.56 -13.81
CA PHE A 173 13.34 -3.11 -14.22
C PHE A 173 14.04 -3.72 -13.02
N ASP A 174 14.51 -4.96 -13.18
CA ASP A 174 15.34 -5.65 -12.21
C ASP A 174 16.37 -6.50 -12.96
N ASP A 175 17.65 -6.34 -12.62
CA ASP A 175 18.71 -7.18 -13.17
C ASP A 175 19.70 -7.67 -12.11
N LYS A 176 19.55 -7.22 -10.86
CA LYS A 176 20.52 -7.47 -9.78
C LYS A 176 19.93 -8.14 -8.55
N SER A 177 18.61 -8.26 -8.44
CA SER A 177 18.01 -8.85 -7.24
C SER A 177 18.30 -10.34 -7.10
N HIS A 178 18.34 -10.78 -5.85
CA HIS A 178 18.36 -12.19 -5.47
C HIS A 178 16.99 -12.65 -4.95
N LYS A 179 16.05 -11.72 -4.77
CA LYS A 179 14.64 -11.97 -4.49
C LYS A 179 13.83 -12.11 -5.76
N THR A 180 12.67 -12.74 -5.61
CA THR A 180 11.71 -12.96 -6.68
C THR A 180 10.46 -12.09 -6.49
N PRO A 181 9.62 -11.91 -7.54
CA PRO A 181 8.31 -11.28 -7.38
C PRO A 181 7.45 -11.90 -6.28
N GLY A 182 7.56 -13.23 -6.08
CA GLY A 182 6.84 -13.95 -5.03
C GLY A 182 7.29 -13.56 -3.62
N ASP A 183 8.59 -13.30 -3.42
CA ASP A 183 9.12 -12.83 -2.15
C ASP A 183 8.60 -11.43 -1.81
N VAL A 184 8.56 -10.55 -2.81
CA VAL A 184 8.00 -9.19 -2.67
C VAL A 184 6.52 -9.26 -2.31
N ALA A 185 5.74 -10.02 -3.06
CA ALA A 185 4.31 -10.17 -2.78
C ALA A 185 4.05 -10.72 -1.36
N LYS A 186 4.80 -11.74 -0.95
CA LYS A 186 4.72 -12.29 0.40
C LYS A 186 5.06 -11.24 1.47
N ALA A 187 6.12 -10.45 1.27
CA ALA A 187 6.54 -9.43 2.22
C ALA A 187 5.47 -8.34 2.41
N PHE A 188 4.90 -7.83 1.31
CA PHE A 188 3.87 -6.80 1.35
C PHE A 188 2.55 -7.30 1.94
N MET A 189 2.10 -8.49 1.52
CA MET A 189 0.84 -9.07 2.01
C MET A 189 0.90 -9.40 3.51
N ASN A 190 2.03 -9.94 3.99
CA ASN A 190 2.21 -10.23 5.42
C ASN A 190 2.29 -8.96 6.26
N SER A 191 2.91 -7.90 5.72
CA SER A 191 3.06 -6.62 6.42
C SER A 191 1.80 -5.76 6.32
N GLY A 192 0.87 -6.09 5.42
CA GLY A 192 -0.32 -5.28 5.15
C GLY A 192 0.00 -3.89 4.59
N ILE A 193 1.13 -3.76 3.89
CA ILE A 193 1.61 -2.51 3.29
C ILE A 193 1.00 -2.37 1.90
N ARG A 194 0.56 -1.15 1.57
CA ARG A 194 0.10 -0.78 0.23
C ARG A 194 1.28 -0.46 -0.67
N LEU A 195 1.32 -1.02 -1.87
CA LEU A 195 2.29 -0.62 -2.88
C LEU A 195 1.65 0.36 -3.86
N ILE A 196 2.21 1.55 -3.96
CA ILE A 196 1.88 2.57 -4.96
C ILE A 196 3.09 2.70 -5.86
N VAL A 197 2.90 2.60 -7.18
CA VAL A 197 3.96 2.70 -8.18
C VAL A 197 3.67 3.88 -9.09
N MET A 198 4.61 4.83 -9.12
CA MET A 198 4.69 5.89 -10.11
C MET A 198 5.84 5.61 -11.06
N LEU A 199 5.50 5.45 -12.33
CA LEU A 199 6.50 5.26 -13.37
C LEU A 199 7.29 6.54 -13.59
N ARG A 200 8.61 6.39 -13.63
CA ARG A 200 9.52 7.50 -13.89
C ARG A 200 9.48 7.96 -15.35
N GLU A 201 9.23 7.02 -16.26
CA GLU A 201 9.02 7.26 -17.68
C GLU A 201 7.55 6.94 -18.05
N PRO A 202 6.90 7.70 -18.93
CA PRO A 202 5.49 7.45 -19.28
C PRO A 202 5.28 6.07 -19.90
N MET A 203 4.15 5.41 -19.58
CA MET A 203 3.77 4.11 -20.15
C MET A 203 3.74 4.08 -21.69
N SER A 204 3.52 5.23 -22.34
CA SER A 204 3.47 5.36 -23.80
C SER A 204 4.85 5.36 -24.46
N SER A 205 5.93 5.46 -23.69
CA SER A 205 7.29 5.41 -24.22
C SER A 205 7.68 3.95 -24.53
N LEU A 206 7.18 3.43 -25.65
CA LEU A 206 7.71 2.20 -26.23
C LEU A 206 9.10 2.51 -26.78
N ASN A 207 10.14 2.35 -25.95
CA ASN A 207 11.50 2.38 -26.47
C ASN A 207 11.62 1.26 -27.49
N ARG A 208 12.10 1.60 -28.69
CA ARG A 208 12.22 0.69 -29.84
C ARG A 208 13.07 -0.54 -29.52
N ASP A 209 13.91 -0.45 -28.48
CA ASP A 209 14.77 -1.52 -27.98
C ASP A 209 14.03 -2.55 -27.11
N ASP A 210 12.89 -2.19 -26.49
CA ASP A 210 12.05 -3.11 -25.70
C ASP A 210 11.39 -4.18 -26.58
N PHE A 211 11.17 -3.88 -27.87
CA PHE A 211 10.48 -4.80 -28.79
C PHE A 211 11.28 -6.05 -29.14
N LEU A 212 12.62 -6.03 -29.00
CA LEU A 212 13.47 -7.05 -29.59
C LEU A 212 14.19 -7.95 -28.58
N SER A 213 14.29 -7.59 -27.30
CA SER A 213 15.13 -8.40 -26.39
C SER A 213 14.77 -8.43 -24.91
N ASN A 214 14.00 -7.50 -24.35
CA ASN A 214 13.76 -7.44 -22.90
C ASN A 214 12.32 -7.07 -22.59
N SER A 215 11.39 -8.02 -22.71
CA SER A 215 10.06 -7.79 -22.18
C SER A 215 10.15 -7.85 -20.65
N HIS A 216 10.15 -6.69 -20.02
CA HIS A 216 10.00 -6.52 -18.57
C HIS A 216 8.59 -6.90 -18.08
N ASP A 217 8.01 -7.92 -18.71
CA ASP A 217 6.66 -8.41 -18.47
C ASP A 217 6.52 -9.00 -17.07
N PRO A 218 7.52 -9.75 -16.51
CA PRO A 218 7.45 -10.21 -15.14
C PRO A 218 7.31 -9.06 -14.13
N GLU A 219 8.13 -8.00 -14.27
CA GLU A 219 8.13 -6.82 -13.41
C GLU A 219 6.82 -6.03 -13.55
N LYS A 220 6.37 -5.77 -14.79
CA LYS A 220 5.10 -5.09 -15.09
C LYS A 220 3.90 -5.86 -14.55
N THR A 221 3.91 -7.19 -14.70
CA THR A 221 2.88 -8.08 -14.16
C THR A 221 2.90 -8.06 -12.63
N MET A 222 4.08 -8.07 -12.02
CA MET A 222 4.21 -7.94 -10.57
C MET A 222 3.65 -6.60 -10.07
N PHE A 223 4.04 -5.46 -10.67
CA PHE A 223 3.50 -4.15 -10.29
C PHE A 223 1.99 -4.12 -10.40
N THR A 224 1.43 -4.56 -11.53
CA THR A 224 -0.02 -4.61 -11.74
C THR A 224 -0.72 -5.46 -10.68
N ASN A 225 -0.26 -6.70 -10.47
CA ASN A 225 -0.89 -7.63 -9.54
C ASN A 225 -0.74 -7.19 -8.08
N LEU A 226 0.43 -6.70 -7.69
CA LEU A 226 0.73 -6.38 -6.29
C LEU A 226 0.07 -5.06 -5.86
N THR A 227 0.06 -4.03 -6.72
CA THR A 227 -0.65 -2.78 -6.44
C THR A 227 -2.14 -3.05 -6.25
N VAL A 228 -2.77 -3.85 -7.11
CA VAL A 228 -4.17 -4.28 -6.96
C VAL A 228 -4.37 -5.10 -5.68
N SER A 229 -3.50 -6.10 -5.43
CA SER A 229 -3.65 -7.00 -4.28
C SER A 229 -3.56 -6.28 -2.94
N THR A 230 -2.71 -5.24 -2.88
CA THR A 230 -2.49 -4.45 -1.66
C THR A 230 -3.39 -3.22 -1.57
N GLY A 231 -4.19 -2.91 -2.59
CA GLY A 231 -5.06 -1.73 -2.60
C GLY A 231 -4.32 -0.41 -2.80
N GLY A 232 -3.15 -0.46 -3.45
CA GLY A 232 -2.44 0.72 -3.93
C GLY A 232 -2.73 0.99 -5.42
N ALA A 233 -1.82 1.67 -6.11
CA ALA A 233 -2.04 2.14 -7.48
C ALA A 233 -0.81 1.93 -8.37
N TYR A 234 -1.04 1.83 -9.68
CA TYR A 234 0.01 1.80 -10.70
C TYR A 234 -0.29 2.86 -11.74
N THR A 235 0.58 3.88 -11.86
CA THR A 235 0.31 5.09 -12.64
C THR A 235 1.59 5.65 -13.27
N ASP A 236 1.42 6.53 -14.26
CA ASP A 236 2.46 7.50 -14.63
C ASP A 236 2.75 8.45 -13.46
N PHE A 237 3.84 9.22 -13.54
CA PHE A 237 4.18 10.21 -12.53
C PHE A 237 3.05 11.23 -12.30
N ASP A 238 2.42 11.17 -11.13
CA ASP A 238 1.37 12.09 -10.71
C ASP A 238 1.61 12.53 -9.24
N PRO A 239 1.95 13.81 -9.00
CA PRO A 239 2.26 14.32 -7.67
C PRO A 239 1.17 14.10 -6.61
N SER A 240 -0.10 13.94 -7.01
CA SER A 240 -1.20 13.69 -6.06
C SER A 240 -1.00 12.38 -5.27
N PHE A 241 -0.22 11.43 -5.79
CA PHE A 241 0.06 10.18 -5.09
C PHE A 241 1.02 10.30 -3.90
N PHE A 242 1.71 11.44 -3.74
CA PHE A 242 2.56 11.69 -2.56
C PHE A 242 1.76 11.81 -1.26
N THR A 243 0.49 12.22 -1.32
CA THR A 243 -0.37 12.31 -0.13
C THR A 243 -1.36 11.15 -0.02
N PHE A 244 -1.44 10.28 -1.04
CA PHE A 244 -2.39 9.17 -1.14
C PHE A 244 -2.35 8.18 0.02
N ALA A 245 -1.21 8.08 0.72
CA ALA A 245 -1.12 7.29 1.94
C ALA A 245 -2.07 7.76 3.06
N TRP A 246 -2.48 9.03 3.04
CA TRP A 246 -3.33 9.63 4.08
C TRP A 246 -4.74 10.02 3.59
N HIS A 247 -4.98 10.15 2.28
CA HIS A 247 -6.30 10.49 1.73
C HIS A 247 -7.14 9.24 1.45
N GLY A 248 -7.76 8.68 2.48
CA GLY A 248 -8.58 7.48 2.34
C GLY A 248 -9.56 7.29 3.48
N TYR A 249 -10.18 6.12 3.52
CA TYR A 249 -11.09 5.71 4.59
C TYR A 249 -10.58 4.42 5.23
N MET A 250 -10.47 4.42 6.54
CA MET A 250 -10.47 3.21 7.34
C MET A 250 -11.92 2.74 7.49
N LEU A 251 -12.25 1.66 6.79
CA LEU A 251 -13.55 1.01 6.85
C LEU A 251 -13.54 -0.08 7.92
N GLY A 252 -14.55 -0.06 8.78
CA GLY A 252 -14.90 -1.21 9.61
C GLY A 252 -15.84 -2.12 8.84
N VAL A 253 -15.43 -3.36 8.58
CA VAL A 253 -16.22 -4.36 7.86
C VAL A 253 -16.54 -5.50 8.82
N LYS A 254 -17.82 -5.68 9.11
CA LYS A 254 -18.32 -6.77 9.96
C LYS A 254 -18.28 -8.08 9.19
N LEU A 255 -17.56 -9.05 9.73
CA LEU A 255 -17.43 -10.40 9.18
C LEU A 255 -18.54 -11.31 9.73
N PRO A 256 -19.06 -12.25 8.93
CA PRO A 256 -20.11 -13.17 9.38
C PRO A 256 -19.62 -14.10 10.51
N GLU A 257 -20.54 -14.54 11.37
CA GLU A 257 -20.25 -15.51 12.43
C GLU A 257 -19.64 -16.80 11.86
N GLY A 258 -18.66 -17.38 12.58
CA GLY A 258 -17.81 -18.47 12.05
C GLY A 258 -16.65 -17.98 11.16
N GLY A 259 -16.33 -16.69 11.22
CA GLY A 259 -15.42 -15.92 10.37
C GLY A 259 -13.95 -16.37 10.30
N ARG A 260 -13.52 -17.46 10.96
CA ARG A 260 -12.20 -18.07 10.66
C ARG A 260 -12.06 -18.44 9.19
N ARG A 261 -13.17 -18.72 8.49
CA ARG A 261 -13.15 -18.94 7.04
C ARG A 261 -12.94 -17.67 6.23
N ALA A 262 -13.28 -16.50 6.76
CA ALA A 262 -13.22 -15.22 6.05
C ALA A 262 -11.81 -14.59 6.04
N ASP A 263 -10.93 -15.03 6.94
CA ASP A 263 -9.54 -14.57 6.96
C ASP A 263 -8.84 -14.89 5.63
N GLY A 264 -8.26 -13.86 5.02
CA GLY A 264 -7.60 -13.96 3.72
C GLY A 264 -8.54 -14.21 2.53
N GLN A 265 -9.86 -14.14 2.69
CA GLN A 265 -10.78 -14.25 1.56
C GLN A 265 -10.77 -13.00 0.68
N LYS A 266 -10.97 -13.22 -0.62
CA LYS A 266 -11.19 -12.15 -1.57
C LYS A 266 -12.55 -11.50 -1.32
N TRP A 267 -12.59 -10.18 -1.41
CA TRP A 267 -13.81 -9.41 -1.24
C TRP A 267 -13.92 -8.33 -2.31
N LYS A 268 -15.12 -7.78 -2.45
CA LYS A 268 -15.42 -6.70 -3.38
C LYS A 268 -16.14 -5.59 -2.65
N LEU A 269 -15.72 -4.37 -2.92
CA LEU A 269 -16.34 -3.14 -2.46
C LEU A 269 -16.80 -2.32 -3.66
N THR A 270 -18.02 -1.81 -3.61
CA THR A 270 -18.54 -0.87 -4.61
C THR A 270 -19.31 0.25 -3.92
N LEU A 271 -19.45 1.40 -4.58
CA LEU A 271 -20.41 2.42 -4.15
C LEU A 271 -21.84 1.94 -4.42
N LYS A 272 -22.81 2.42 -3.64
CA LYS A 272 -24.25 2.21 -3.84
C LYS A 272 -25.06 3.49 -3.60
N GLY A 273 -26.34 3.48 -3.99
CA GLY A 273 -27.25 4.61 -3.78
C GLY A 273 -26.80 5.89 -4.47
N GLN A 274 -27.09 7.04 -3.86
CA GLN A 274 -26.77 8.35 -4.42
C GLN A 274 -25.28 8.55 -4.70
N ALA A 275 -24.40 8.00 -3.86
CA ALA A 275 -22.95 8.10 -4.07
C ALA A 275 -22.53 7.43 -5.39
N ALA A 276 -23.06 6.25 -5.72
CA ALA A 276 -22.78 5.58 -6.98
C ALA A 276 -23.29 6.36 -8.21
N GLU A 277 -24.41 7.06 -8.07
CA GLU A 277 -24.97 7.90 -9.14
C GLU A 277 -24.18 9.19 -9.37
N ASN A 278 -23.69 9.81 -8.29
CA ASN A 278 -22.92 11.05 -8.37
C ASN A 278 -21.46 10.80 -8.76
N LEU A 279 -20.91 9.63 -8.42
CA LEU A 279 -19.50 9.28 -8.54
C LEU A 279 -19.30 8.09 -9.49
N LYS A 280 -19.97 8.10 -10.64
CA LYS A 280 -19.97 7.00 -11.63
C LYS A 280 -18.58 6.62 -12.16
N HIS A 281 -17.62 7.53 -12.05
CA HIS A 281 -16.25 7.33 -12.53
C HIS A 281 -15.23 7.16 -11.40
N ALA A 282 -15.68 7.21 -10.15
CA ALA A 282 -14.82 7.02 -9.00
C ALA A 282 -14.16 5.65 -9.03
N ARG A 283 -12.87 5.63 -8.74
CA ARG A 283 -12.08 4.42 -8.55
C ARG A 283 -11.92 4.18 -7.06
N LEU A 284 -12.22 2.97 -6.63
CA LEU A 284 -11.92 2.49 -5.29
C LEU A 284 -10.64 1.65 -5.35
N TYR A 285 -9.61 2.07 -4.61
CA TYR A 285 -8.40 1.28 -4.41
C TYR A 285 -8.57 0.48 -3.13
N VAL A 286 -8.77 -0.82 -3.31
CA VAL A 286 -9.24 -1.74 -2.26
C VAL A 286 -8.32 -2.94 -2.25
N PRO A 287 -7.73 -3.34 -1.11
CA PRO A 287 -6.90 -4.53 -1.06
C PRO A 287 -7.76 -5.75 -1.36
N GLU A 288 -7.19 -6.71 -2.08
CA GLU A 288 -7.92 -7.88 -2.57
C GLU A 288 -8.48 -8.73 -1.42
N ARG A 289 -7.82 -8.73 -0.26
CA ARG A 289 -8.16 -9.54 0.92
C ARG A 289 -8.44 -8.68 2.15
N LEU A 290 -9.38 -9.12 2.96
CA LEU A 290 -9.60 -8.52 4.28
C LEU A 290 -8.51 -8.98 5.26
N PRO A 291 -8.03 -8.11 6.15
CA PRO A 291 -7.14 -8.52 7.22
C PRO A 291 -7.83 -9.44 8.24
N PRO A 292 -7.05 -10.21 9.02
CA PRO A 292 -7.58 -11.05 10.07
C PRO A 292 -8.30 -10.23 11.14
N CYS A 293 -9.29 -10.86 11.75
CA CYS A 293 -9.99 -10.36 12.92
C CYS A 293 -9.05 -10.07 14.10
N GLY A 294 -9.32 -9.00 14.85
CA GLY A 294 -8.66 -8.74 16.13
C GLY A 294 -7.31 -8.03 16.03
N SER A 295 -6.85 -7.68 14.83
CA SER A 295 -5.85 -6.61 14.68
C SER A 295 -6.56 -5.27 14.86
N GLU A 296 -6.91 -4.93 16.11
CA GLU A 296 -7.37 -3.57 16.39
C GLU A 296 -6.25 -2.59 15.97
N PRO A 297 -6.60 -1.52 15.23
CA PRO A 297 -5.63 -0.49 14.94
C PRO A 297 -5.17 0.12 16.28
N GLN A 298 -3.86 0.04 16.56
CA GLN A 298 -3.29 0.79 17.69
C GLN A 298 -3.60 2.28 17.44
N LYS A 299 -4.29 2.89 18.41
CA LYS A 299 -4.69 4.30 18.36
C LYS A 299 -3.49 5.22 18.55
#